data_AF-A0A3C2A424-F1
#
_entry.id   AF-A0A3C2A424-F1
#
_cell.length_a   1.000
_cell.length_b   1.000
_cell.length_c   1.000
_cell.angle_alpha   90.00
_cell.angle_beta   90.00
_cell.angle_gamma   90.00
#
_symmetry.space_group_name_H-M   'P 1'
#
loop_
_entity.id
_entity.type
_entity.pdbx_description
1 polymer ?
#
loop_
_entity_poly.entity_id
_entity_poly.type
_entity_poly.pdbx_seq_one_letter_code
_entity_poly.pdbx_strand_id
1 'polypeptide(L)'
;MDKRVLFLSLPFLTFLILHVTCSSIHDIPIPSTARFEQNLSDYAIYQGEMKDLVPTAEYTLLELNSPLFSNYSKKQRLVRLPTGTQMEQNGSGLPTFPDGTVLVKTFFYDIDQRDELLGKQVIETRLEIKSQGVWNVGTYIWNDSLTEATLALDGFDKQVRWTDASGEPQVINYHFPDQRECVSCHQQHAQVQPIGPTLRNLNIDVVRDHTTINQLAYLQSHGLIHSFSIDQTARLPDYRSPDESL
;
A
#
# COMPACT_ATOMS: atom_id res chain seq x y z
N MET A 1 40.26 -80.79 -14.29
CA MET A 1 39.75 -80.01 -13.15
C MET A 1 40.07 -78.55 -13.42
N ASP A 2 39.21 -77.86 -14.16
CA ASP A 2 39.37 -76.43 -14.45
C ASP A 2 38.15 -75.68 -13.91
N LYS A 3 38.38 -74.83 -12.91
CA LYS A 3 37.37 -73.99 -12.27
C LYS A 3 37.20 -72.71 -13.10
N ARG A 4 36.06 -72.56 -13.78
CA ARG A 4 35.66 -71.28 -14.37
C ARG A 4 34.97 -70.44 -13.30
N VAL A 5 35.60 -69.33 -12.90
CA VAL A 5 35.02 -68.30 -12.02
C VAL A 5 34.30 -67.29 -12.91
N LEU A 6 32.97 -67.21 -12.79
CA LEU A 6 32.17 -66.14 -13.39
C LEU A 6 32.31 -64.88 -12.53
N PHE A 7 32.83 -63.79 -13.11
CA PHE A 7 32.71 -62.45 -12.54
C PHE A 7 31.45 -61.78 -13.11
N LEU A 8 30.44 -61.54 -12.25
CA LEU A 8 29.32 -60.65 -12.56
C LEU A 8 29.77 -59.20 -12.32
N SER A 9 29.79 -58.38 -13.37
CA SER A 9 29.95 -56.93 -13.26
C SER A 9 28.58 -56.27 -13.02
N LEU A 10 28.40 -55.64 -11.85
CA LEU A 10 27.27 -54.73 -11.62
C LEU A 10 27.58 -53.35 -12.23
N PRO A 11 26.64 -52.72 -12.97
CA PRO A 11 26.85 -51.39 -13.48
C PRO A 11 26.71 -50.35 -12.35
N PHE A 12 27.71 -49.47 -12.22
CA PHE A 12 27.68 -48.33 -11.31
C PHE A 12 26.70 -47.28 -11.87
N LEU A 13 25.53 -47.16 -11.26
CA LEU A 13 24.55 -46.13 -11.62
C LEU A 13 24.96 -44.81 -10.96
N THR A 14 25.60 -43.92 -11.72
CA THR A 14 25.95 -42.56 -11.26
C THR A 14 24.68 -41.72 -11.12
N PHE A 15 24.26 -41.50 -9.88
CA PHE A 15 23.14 -40.63 -9.54
C PHE A 15 23.59 -39.16 -9.64
N LEU A 16 23.21 -38.49 -10.74
CA LEU A 16 23.45 -37.07 -10.94
C LEU A 16 22.51 -36.27 -10.03
N ILE A 17 23.01 -35.81 -8.88
CA ILE A 17 22.24 -34.94 -7.96
C ILE A 17 22.14 -33.55 -8.58
N LEU A 18 21.00 -33.28 -9.24
CA LEU A 18 20.62 -31.94 -9.67
C LEU A 18 20.40 -31.09 -8.41
N HIS A 19 21.39 -30.28 -8.04
CA HIS A 19 21.26 -29.32 -6.95
C HIS A 19 20.29 -28.22 -7.42
N VAL A 20 19.02 -28.40 -7.09
CA VAL A 20 18.04 -27.30 -7.13
C VAL A 20 18.46 -26.33 -6.04
N THR A 21 19.25 -25.32 -6.39
CA THR A 21 19.49 -24.19 -5.51
C THR A 21 18.16 -23.46 -5.40
N CYS A 22 17.45 -23.68 -4.29
CA CYS A 22 16.36 -22.82 -3.89
C CYS A 22 16.96 -21.42 -3.75
N SER A 23 16.68 -20.53 -4.69
CA SER A 23 17.00 -19.12 -4.53
C SER A 23 16.19 -18.61 -3.36
N SER A 24 16.78 -18.60 -2.18
CA SER A 24 16.20 -17.91 -1.03
C SER A 24 15.93 -16.48 -1.47
N ILE A 25 14.66 -16.07 -1.52
CA ILE A 25 14.32 -14.66 -1.57
C ILE A 25 14.99 -14.08 -0.33
N HIS A 26 15.99 -13.22 -0.55
CA HIS A 26 16.67 -12.58 0.56
C HIS A 26 15.67 -11.56 1.12
N ASP A 27 15.01 -11.93 2.22
CA ASP A 27 14.21 -11.00 3.01
C ASP A 27 15.13 -9.87 3.46
N ILE A 28 14.79 -8.63 3.09
CA ILE A 28 15.51 -7.47 3.59
C ILE A 28 15.13 -7.22 5.05
N PRO A 29 16.04 -6.69 5.87
CA PRO A 29 15.68 -6.33 7.24
C PRO A 29 14.56 -5.29 7.22
N ILE A 30 13.68 -5.36 8.22
CA ILE A 30 12.67 -4.32 8.47
C ILE A 30 13.41 -3.00 8.72
N PRO A 31 13.17 -1.95 7.90
CA PRO A 31 13.76 -0.64 8.15
C PRO A 31 13.28 -0.03 9.46
N SER A 32 14.19 0.64 10.17
CA SER A 32 13.92 1.31 11.45
C SER A 32 14.62 2.67 11.56
N THR A 33 14.77 3.37 10.42
CA THR A 33 15.34 4.73 10.38
C THR A 33 14.35 5.81 10.81
N ALA A 34 13.08 5.46 10.97
CA ALA A 34 12.04 6.30 11.57
C ALA A 34 11.46 5.63 12.82
N ARG A 35 11.16 6.44 13.84
CA ARG A 35 10.38 6.00 14.99
C ARG A 35 8.90 6.26 14.71
N PHE A 36 8.07 5.24 14.93
CA PHE A 36 6.62 5.37 14.90
C PHE A 36 6.10 5.80 16.27
N GLU A 37 5.08 6.66 16.27
CA GLU A 37 4.34 7.01 17.48
C GLU A 37 3.42 5.85 17.89
N GLN A 38 3.09 5.77 19.17
CA GLN A 38 2.26 4.67 19.66
C GLN A 38 0.81 4.82 19.23
N ASN A 39 0.28 6.04 19.21
CA ASN A 39 -1.10 6.35 18.84
C ASN A 39 -1.14 7.02 17.46
N LEU A 40 -2.20 6.75 16.70
CA LEU A 40 -2.39 7.37 15.39
C LEU A 40 -2.74 8.86 15.53
N SER A 41 -3.44 9.23 16.61
CA SER A 41 -3.78 10.62 16.93
C SER A 41 -2.56 11.55 16.98
N ASP A 42 -1.39 11.02 17.37
CA ASP A 42 -0.16 11.80 17.53
C ASP A 42 0.37 12.36 16.19
N TYR A 43 -0.10 11.82 15.06
CA TYR A 43 0.21 12.32 13.72
C TYR A 43 -0.72 13.42 13.22
N ALA A 44 -1.79 13.73 13.96
CA ALA A 44 -2.82 14.72 13.60
C ALA A 44 -3.32 14.56 12.14
N ILE A 45 -3.54 13.32 11.71
CA ILE A 45 -3.96 13.01 10.33
C ILE A 45 -5.39 13.50 10.07
N TYR A 46 -6.27 13.33 11.05
CA TYR A 46 -7.70 13.59 10.94
C TYR A 46 -8.15 14.70 11.89
N GLN A 47 -9.10 15.53 11.42
CA GLN A 47 -9.77 16.55 12.22
C GLN A 47 -11.17 16.09 12.65
N GLY A 48 -11.62 16.57 13.82
CA GLY A 48 -12.90 16.15 14.40
C GLY A 48 -12.86 14.69 14.86
N GLU A 49 -13.97 13.97 14.66
CA GLU A 49 -14.04 12.53 14.95
C GLU A 49 -13.21 11.76 13.92
N MET A 50 -12.13 11.10 14.36
CA MET A 50 -11.16 10.48 13.44
C MET A 50 -11.79 9.45 12.48
N LYS A 51 -12.81 8.72 12.92
CA LYS A 51 -13.55 7.74 12.10
C LYS A 51 -14.24 8.34 10.87
N ASP A 52 -14.47 9.64 10.85
CA ASP A 52 -15.07 10.34 9.72
C ASP A 52 -14.05 10.58 8.59
N LEU A 53 -12.76 10.32 8.87
CA LEU A 53 -11.65 10.36 7.92
C LEU A 53 -11.51 11.70 7.20
N VAL A 54 -11.81 12.80 7.89
CA VAL A 54 -11.62 14.16 7.35
C VAL A 54 -10.16 14.57 7.60
N PRO A 55 -9.31 14.71 6.56
CA PRO A 55 -7.90 15.03 6.75
C PRO A 55 -7.71 16.43 7.34
N THR A 56 -6.65 16.62 8.11
CA THR A 56 -6.17 17.98 8.44
C THR A 56 -5.53 18.63 7.21
N ALA A 57 -5.33 19.96 7.25
CA ALA A 57 -4.75 20.72 6.15
C ALA A 57 -3.31 20.33 5.77
N GLU A 58 -2.60 19.59 6.63
CA GLU A 58 -1.25 19.10 6.34
C GLU A 58 -1.24 17.88 5.41
N TYR A 59 -2.36 17.16 5.31
CA TYR A 59 -2.47 15.93 4.54
C TYR A 59 -3.32 16.15 3.29
N THR A 60 -2.74 15.83 2.13
CA THR A 60 -3.42 15.94 0.84
C THR A 60 -3.94 14.59 0.38
N LEU A 61 -5.20 14.56 -0.08
CA LEU A 61 -5.84 13.38 -0.64
C LEU A 61 -5.22 12.95 -1.97
N LEU A 62 -4.85 11.67 -2.05
CA LEU A 62 -4.40 10.99 -3.27
C LEU A 62 -5.43 9.95 -3.72
N GLU A 63 -5.82 10.04 -4.97
CA GLU A 63 -6.65 9.06 -5.65
C GLU A 63 -5.81 8.32 -6.69
N LEU A 64 -6.04 7.02 -6.83
CA LEU A 64 -5.30 6.19 -7.76
C LEU A 64 -6.25 5.70 -8.84
N ASN A 65 -5.77 5.67 -10.09
CA ASN A 65 -6.55 5.08 -11.16
C ASN A 65 -6.76 3.59 -10.92
N SER A 66 -5.69 2.86 -10.62
CA SER A 66 -5.66 1.47 -10.17
C SER A 66 -5.30 1.39 -8.67
N PRO A 67 -6.29 1.21 -7.77
CA PRO A 67 -6.11 1.24 -6.33
C PRO A 67 -5.63 -0.08 -5.71
N LEU A 68 -5.42 -1.13 -6.51
CA LEU A 68 -5.19 -2.52 -6.08
C LEU A 68 -6.34 -3.11 -5.23
N PHE A 69 -6.74 -4.34 -5.57
CA PHE A 69 -7.78 -5.05 -4.83
C PHE A 69 -7.33 -5.37 -3.40
N SER A 70 -8.22 -5.22 -2.41
CA SER A 70 -7.92 -5.56 -1.01
C SER A 70 -9.17 -6.03 -0.28
N ASN A 71 -9.73 -7.15 -0.74
CA ASN A 71 -10.86 -7.82 -0.11
C ASN A 71 -12.07 -6.90 0.08
N TYR A 72 -12.40 -6.12 -0.96
CA TYR A 72 -13.53 -5.19 -0.98
C TYR A 72 -13.44 -3.97 -0.04
N SER A 73 -12.36 -3.82 0.73
CA SER A 73 -12.13 -2.59 1.49
C SER A 73 -11.97 -1.36 0.57
N LYS A 74 -12.63 -0.27 0.96
CA LYS A 74 -12.32 1.07 0.46
C LYS A 74 -11.07 1.59 1.16
N LYS A 75 -10.38 2.54 0.50
CA LYS A 75 -9.13 3.10 1.01
C LYS A 75 -9.06 4.59 0.77
N GLN A 76 -8.83 5.35 1.84
CA GLN A 76 -8.36 6.72 1.73
C GLN A 76 -6.83 6.72 1.71
N ARG A 77 -6.23 7.52 0.81
CA ARG A 77 -4.78 7.69 0.75
C ARG A 77 -4.44 9.15 0.91
N LEU A 78 -3.48 9.43 1.77
CA LEU A 78 -3.03 10.80 2.02
C LEU A 78 -1.51 10.89 1.87
N VAL A 79 -1.03 12.09 1.56
CA VAL A 79 0.39 12.45 1.61
C VAL A 79 0.58 13.71 2.43
N ARG A 80 1.58 13.71 3.30
CA ARG A 80 2.13 14.91 3.94
C ARG A 80 3.61 15.00 3.60
N LEU A 81 4.02 16.15 3.08
CA LEU A 81 5.42 16.48 2.84
C LEU A 81 5.94 17.39 3.97
N PRO A 82 7.25 17.36 4.27
CA PRO A 82 7.86 18.41 5.08
C PRO A 82 7.61 19.80 4.48
N THR A 83 7.39 20.78 5.35
CA THR A 83 7.13 22.17 4.94
C THR A 83 8.22 22.69 4.00
N GLY A 84 7.80 23.26 2.87
CA GLY A 84 8.70 23.87 1.87
C GLY A 84 9.43 22.88 0.97
N THR A 85 9.10 21.58 1.05
CA THR A 85 9.65 20.55 0.17
C THR A 85 8.62 20.12 -0.87
N GLN A 86 9.09 19.57 -1.99
CA GLN A 86 8.25 19.07 -3.08
C GLN A 86 8.75 17.68 -3.50
N MET A 87 7.85 16.89 -4.08
CA MET A 87 8.24 15.69 -4.84
C MET A 87 8.92 16.08 -6.16
N GLU A 88 9.75 15.18 -6.68
CA GLU A 88 10.36 15.30 -8.00
C GLU A 88 9.83 14.24 -8.97
N GLN A 89 9.66 14.63 -10.23
CA GLN A 89 9.26 13.69 -11.28
C GLN A 89 10.35 12.64 -11.51
N ASN A 90 9.92 11.38 -11.73
CA ASN A 90 10.78 10.30 -12.19
C ASN A 90 10.11 9.56 -13.35
N GLY A 91 10.19 10.17 -14.55
CA GLY A 91 9.44 9.72 -15.72
C GLY A 91 7.94 9.60 -15.41
N SER A 92 7.36 8.42 -15.68
CA SER A 92 5.98 8.08 -15.28
C SER A 92 5.90 7.17 -14.04
N GLY A 93 7.03 6.90 -13.39
CA GLY A 93 7.16 5.97 -12.28
C GLY A 93 6.84 6.57 -10.92
N LEU A 94 7.38 5.97 -9.86
CA LEU A 94 7.27 6.50 -8.50
C LEU A 94 8.08 7.81 -8.41
N PRO A 95 7.47 8.95 -8.02
CA PRO A 95 8.21 10.18 -7.87
C PRO A 95 9.22 10.07 -6.71
N THR A 96 10.23 10.93 -6.73
CA THR A 96 11.16 11.02 -5.61
C THR A 96 10.54 11.87 -4.52
N PHE A 97 10.27 11.25 -3.37
CA PHE A 97 9.75 11.94 -2.20
C PHE A 97 10.89 12.49 -1.33
N PRO A 98 10.75 13.66 -0.68
CA PRO A 98 11.69 14.16 0.31
C PRO A 98 11.65 13.34 1.61
N ASP A 99 12.77 13.30 2.34
CA ASP A 99 12.81 12.73 3.69
C ASP A 99 11.86 13.49 4.63
N GLY A 100 11.16 12.76 5.50
CA GLY A 100 10.08 13.26 6.36
C GLY A 100 8.69 13.17 5.73
N THR A 101 8.58 12.69 4.47
CA THR A 101 7.29 12.38 3.86
C THR A 101 6.56 11.29 4.64
N VAL A 102 5.24 11.47 4.81
CA VAL A 102 4.33 10.45 5.34
C VAL A 102 3.28 10.13 4.30
N LEU A 103 3.18 8.86 3.90
CA LEU A 103 2.05 8.34 3.14
C LEU A 103 1.14 7.58 4.08
N VAL A 104 -0.15 7.85 3.99
CA VAL A 104 -1.19 7.25 4.83
C VAL A 104 -2.11 6.41 3.95
N LYS A 105 -2.48 5.22 4.41
CA LYS A 105 -3.52 4.40 3.80
C LYS A 105 -4.47 3.92 4.89
N THR A 106 -5.71 4.41 4.88
CA THR A 106 -6.73 3.97 5.85
C THR A 106 -7.77 3.11 5.16
N PHE A 107 -7.96 1.90 5.69
CA PHE A 107 -8.81 0.85 5.14
C PHE A 107 -10.12 0.81 5.91
N PHE A 108 -11.22 0.81 5.18
CA PHE A 108 -12.55 0.81 5.79
C PHE A 108 -13.58 0.12 4.89
N TYR A 109 -14.72 -0.23 5.51
CA TYR A 109 -15.93 -0.67 4.84
C TYR A 109 -17.03 0.32 5.18
N ASP A 110 -17.89 0.69 4.23
CA ASP A 110 -19.14 1.33 4.59
C ASP A 110 -20.02 0.28 5.29
N ILE A 111 -20.69 0.67 6.38
CA ILE A 111 -21.55 -0.26 7.14
C ILE A 111 -22.63 -0.85 6.21
N ASP A 112 -23.19 0.01 5.35
CA ASP A 112 -24.04 -0.36 4.23
C ASP A 112 -23.63 0.45 2.99
N GLN A 113 -23.26 -0.23 1.91
CA GLN A 113 -22.82 0.45 0.67
C GLN A 113 -23.96 1.19 -0.05
N ARG A 114 -25.21 1.00 0.37
CA ARG A 114 -26.39 1.68 -0.17
C ARG A 114 -26.72 2.98 0.57
N ASP A 115 -26.18 3.16 1.79
CA ASP A 115 -26.42 4.33 2.63
C ASP A 115 -25.15 4.75 3.39
N GLU A 116 -24.43 5.72 2.84
CA GLU A 116 -23.20 6.24 3.45
C GLU A 116 -23.44 6.96 4.79
N LEU A 117 -24.68 7.36 5.11
CA LEU A 117 -25.03 8.02 6.37
C LEU A 117 -24.94 7.09 7.57
N LEU A 118 -25.01 5.77 7.33
CA LEU A 118 -24.80 4.76 8.38
C LEU A 118 -23.33 4.70 8.84
N GLY A 119 -22.43 5.34 8.11
CA GLY A 119 -21.03 5.51 8.50
C GLY A 119 -20.14 4.36 8.03
N LYS A 120 -18.94 4.32 8.63
CA LYS A 120 -17.84 3.46 8.19
C LYS A 120 -17.33 2.61 9.34
N GLN A 121 -17.01 1.36 9.05
CA GLN A 121 -16.19 0.52 9.89
C GLN A 121 -14.73 0.69 9.45
N VAL A 122 -13.97 1.51 10.17
CA VAL A 122 -12.53 1.70 9.94
C VAL A 122 -11.76 0.57 10.59
N ILE A 123 -10.80 -0.01 9.86
CA ILE A 123 -10.15 -1.27 10.23
C ILE A 123 -8.70 -1.03 10.64
N GLU A 124 -7.91 -0.46 9.74
CA GLU A 124 -6.49 -0.18 9.95
C GLU A 124 -6.07 1.09 9.23
N THR A 125 -5.01 1.71 9.73
CA THR A 125 -4.25 2.75 9.04
C THR A 125 -2.81 2.31 8.90
N ARG A 126 -2.29 2.28 7.69
CA ARG A 126 -0.88 2.00 7.43
C ARG A 126 -0.14 3.29 7.10
N LEU A 127 1.02 3.46 7.71
CA LEU A 127 1.92 4.58 7.48
C LEU A 127 3.18 4.10 6.79
N GLU A 128 3.59 4.83 5.74
CA GLU A 128 4.93 4.73 5.17
C GLU A 128 5.64 6.06 5.43
N ILE A 129 6.73 6.03 6.20
CA ILE A 129 7.49 7.24 6.58
C ILE A 129 8.89 7.18 5.97
N LYS A 130 9.24 8.20 5.19
CA LYS A 130 10.58 8.32 4.59
C LYS A 130 11.54 8.96 5.59
N SER A 131 12.65 8.32 5.89
CA SER A 131 13.69 8.84 6.79
C SER A 131 15.06 8.33 6.36
N GLN A 132 16.04 9.23 6.23
CA GLN A 132 17.41 8.93 5.81
C GLN A 132 17.45 8.19 4.47
N GLY A 133 16.61 8.59 3.52
CA GLY A 133 16.46 7.96 2.21
C GLY A 133 15.71 6.63 2.20
N VAL A 134 15.27 6.12 3.36
CA VAL A 134 14.67 4.79 3.52
C VAL A 134 13.20 4.91 3.93
N TRP A 135 12.35 4.08 3.34
CA TRP A 135 10.94 3.96 3.74
C TRP A 135 10.78 2.98 4.90
N ASN A 136 10.03 3.40 5.91
CA ASN A 136 9.68 2.60 7.07
C ASN A 136 8.17 2.36 7.05
N VAL A 137 7.72 1.19 7.50
CA VAL A 137 6.30 0.80 7.48
C VAL A 137 5.78 0.53 8.88
N GLY A 138 4.58 1.02 9.17
CA GLY A 138 3.87 0.79 10.43
C GLY A 138 2.38 0.61 10.19
N THR A 139 1.76 -0.31 10.92
CA THR A 139 0.33 -0.60 10.86
C THR A 139 -0.32 -0.21 12.18
N TYR A 140 -1.42 0.53 12.11
CA TYR A 140 -2.21 0.97 13.26
C TYR A 140 -3.58 0.32 13.20
N ILE A 141 -3.98 -0.35 14.29
CA ILE A 141 -5.26 -1.05 14.40
C ILE A 141 -6.23 -0.16 15.16
N TRP A 142 -7.41 0.09 14.57
CA TRP A 142 -8.45 0.89 15.21
C TRP A 142 -9.14 0.11 16.33
N ASN A 143 -9.41 0.79 17.44
CA ASN A 143 -10.21 0.25 18.53
C ASN A 143 -11.69 0.09 18.13
N ASP A 144 -12.46 -0.70 18.87
CA ASP A 144 -13.86 -0.98 18.53
C ASP A 144 -14.76 0.27 18.63
N SER A 145 -14.37 1.28 19.41
CA SER A 145 -15.07 2.57 19.48
C SER A 145 -14.76 3.51 18.31
N LEU A 146 -13.80 3.15 17.44
CA LEU A 146 -13.32 3.94 16.31
C LEU A 146 -12.83 5.35 16.70
N THR A 147 -12.27 5.49 17.90
CA THR A 147 -11.77 6.77 18.42
C THR A 147 -10.25 6.88 18.38
N GLU A 148 -9.54 5.76 18.27
CA GLU A 148 -8.08 5.71 18.26
C GLU A 148 -7.61 4.48 17.47
N ALA A 149 -6.38 4.54 16.96
CA ALA A 149 -5.67 3.37 16.47
C ALA A 149 -4.26 3.31 17.06
N THR A 150 -3.81 2.12 17.44
CA THR A 150 -2.49 1.92 18.06
C THR A 150 -1.55 1.12 17.17
N LEU A 151 -0.26 1.46 17.21
CA LEU A 151 0.78 0.77 16.46
C LEU A 151 0.78 -0.73 16.82
N ALA A 152 0.77 -1.56 15.79
CA ALA A 152 0.80 -3.00 15.85
C ALA A 152 2.01 -3.54 15.09
N LEU A 153 2.71 -4.48 15.73
CA LEU A 153 3.89 -5.13 15.16
C LEU A 153 3.59 -6.55 14.67
N ASP A 154 2.64 -7.20 15.34
CA ASP A 154 2.20 -8.56 15.04
C ASP A 154 0.97 -8.55 14.14
N GLY A 155 0.92 -9.52 13.23
CA GLY A 155 -0.24 -9.79 12.41
C GLY A 155 -1.30 -10.56 13.19
N PHE A 156 -2.56 -10.37 12.83
CA PHE A 156 -3.69 -11.10 13.41
C PHE A 156 -4.89 -11.06 12.45
N ASP A 157 -5.91 -11.83 12.76
CA ASP A 157 -7.14 -11.88 11.98
C ASP A 157 -8.32 -11.32 12.78
N LYS A 158 -9.22 -10.59 12.11
CA LYS A 158 -10.50 -10.15 12.68
C LYS A 158 -11.63 -10.37 11.70
N GLN A 159 -12.78 -10.78 12.20
CA GLN A 159 -13.98 -10.82 11.38
C GLN A 159 -14.48 -9.42 11.09
N VAL A 160 -14.72 -9.12 9.80
CA VAL A 160 -15.30 -7.85 9.33
C VAL A 160 -16.60 -8.14 8.60
N ARG A 161 -17.59 -7.27 8.79
CA ARG A 161 -18.96 -7.43 8.29
C ARG A 161 -19.42 -6.12 7.67
N TRP A 162 -20.15 -6.19 6.57
CA TRP A 162 -20.78 -5.04 5.93
C TRP A 162 -21.97 -5.49 5.10
N THR A 163 -22.81 -4.55 4.65
CA THR A 163 -23.83 -4.82 3.63
C THR A 163 -23.35 -4.30 2.29
N ASP A 164 -23.33 -5.16 1.27
CA ASP A 164 -22.86 -4.77 -0.06
C ASP A 164 -23.89 -3.95 -0.86
N ALA A 165 -23.48 -3.49 -2.05
CA ALA A 165 -24.33 -2.67 -2.92
C ALA A 165 -25.61 -3.39 -3.40
N SER A 166 -25.65 -4.73 -3.38
CA SER A 166 -26.85 -5.52 -3.69
C SER A 166 -27.81 -5.66 -2.50
N GLY A 167 -27.34 -5.30 -1.29
CA GLY A 167 -28.07 -5.41 -0.04
C GLY A 167 -27.82 -6.70 0.72
N GLU A 168 -26.85 -7.51 0.28
CA GLU A 168 -26.54 -8.78 0.93
C GLU A 168 -25.51 -8.58 2.06
N PRO A 169 -25.69 -9.26 3.20
CA PRO A 169 -24.73 -9.22 4.29
C PRO A 169 -23.47 -10.00 3.92
N GLN A 170 -22.33 -9.34 4.04
CA GLN A 170 -21.01 -9.91 3.78
C GLN A 170 -20.26 -10.13 5.09
N VAL A 171 -19.41 -11.17 5.09
CA VAL A 171 -18.51 -11.46 6.19
C VAL A 171 -17.19 -12.02 5.66
N ILE A 172 -16.08 -11.48 6.14
CA ILE A 172 -14.74 -11.97 5.82
C ILE A 172 -13.92 -12.14 7.09
N ASN A 173 -12.92 -13.01 7.03
CA ASN A 173 -11.82 -12.99 7.98
C ASN A 173 -10.74 -12.06 7.42
N TYR A 174 -10.67 -10.83 7.93
CA TYR A 174 -9.70 -9.84 7.50
C TYR A 174 -8.36 -10.10 8.17
N HIS A 175 -7.34 -10.32 7.36
CA HIS A 175 -5.97 -10.52 7.82
C HIS A 175 -5.23 -9.18 7.89
N PHE A 176 -4.73 -8.85 9.09
CA PHE A 176 -3.83 -7.74 9.34
C PHE A 176 -2.40 -8.26 9.21
N PRO A 177 -1.62 -7.80 8.23
CA PRO A 177 -0.27 -8.30 8.02
C PRO A 177 0.66 -7.85 9.15
N ASP A 178 1.59 -8.73 9.51
CA ASP A 178 2.71 -8.36 10.36
C ASP A 178 3.70 -7.43 9.61
N GLN A 179 4.68 -6.89 10.34
CA GLN A 179 5.63 -5.96 9.73
C GLN A 179 6.51 -6.63 8.64
N ARG A 180 6.77 -7.93 8.73
CA ARG A 180 7.53 -8.67 7.71
C ARG A 180 6.72 -8.87 6.44
N GLU A 181 5.44 -9.20 6.56
CA GLU A 181 4.52 -9.32 5.42
C GLU A 181 4.37 -7.98 4.70
N CYS A 182 4.32 -6.88 5.44
CA CYS A 182 4.34 -5.53 4.87
C CYS A 182 5.61 -5.31 4.04
N VAL A 183 6.79 -5.60 4.60
CA VAL A 183 8.08 -5.45 3.91
C VAL A 183 8.18 -6.37 2.69
N SER A 184 7.75 -7.63 2.81
CA SER A 184 7.79 -8.62 1.73
C SER A 184 7.02 -8.15 0.49
N CYS A 185 5.82 -7.57 0.69
CA CYS A 185 5.05 -7.01 -0.41
C CYS A 185 5.63 -5.70 -0.95
N HIS A 186 6.19 -4.84 -0.08
CA HIS A 186 6.73 -3.53 -0.43
C HIS A 186 8.19 -3.55 -0.90
N GLN A 187 8.85 -4.70 -0.89
CA GLN A 187 10.23 -4.85 -1.33
C GLN A 187 10.32 -4.74 -2.86
N GLN A 188 11.06 -3.75 -3.34
CA GLN A 188 11.50 -3.62 -4.72
C GLN A 188 13.00 -3.36 -4.74
N HIS A 189 13.75 -4.12 -5.54
CA HIS A 189 15.20 -3.99 -5.66
C HIS A 189 15.94 -4.00 -4.29
N ALA A 190 15.51 -4.89 -3.39
CA ALA A 190 16.03 -5.01 -2.02
C ALA A 190 15.88 -3.75 -1.15
N GLN A 191 14.85 -2.93 -1.42
CA GLN A 191 14.47 -1.79 -0.58
C GLN A 191 12.95 -1.74 -0.45
N VAL A 192 12.46 -1.25 0.69
CA VAL A 192 11.04 -0.93 0.85
C VAL A 192 10.70 0.29 -0.01
N GLN A 193 9.65 0.18 -0.83
CA GLN A 193 9.15 1.27 -1.66
C GLN A 193 7.63 1.38 -1.57
N PRO A 194 7.06 2.60 -1.63
CA PRO A 194 5.63 2.81 -1.75
C PRO A 194 5.06 2.11 -2.99
N ILE A 195 3.91 1.49 -2.81
CA ILE A 195 3.14 0.90 -3.90
C ILE A 195 1.91 1.77 -4.17
N GLY A 196 1.71 2.12 -5.44
CA GLY A 196 0.52 2.82 -5.91
C GLY A 196 0.76 4.23 -6.44
N PRO A 197 1.44 5.16 -5.73
CA PRO A 197 1.48 6.58 -6.09
C PRO A 197 2.52 6.88 -7.19
N THR A 198 2.60 6.03 -8.21
CA THR A 198 3.35 6.36 -9.43
C THR A 198 2.64 7.46 -10.20
N LEU A 199 3.39 8.33 -10.86
CA LEU A 199 2.82 9.46 -11.61
C LEU A 199 1.79 9.00 -12.65
N ARG A 200 2.01 7.86 -13.31
CA ARG A 200 1.01 7.29 -14.23
C ARG A 200 -0.30 6.85 -13.60
N ASN A 201 -0.26 6.48 -12.32
CA ASN A 201 -1.44 6.07 -11.57
C ASN A 201 -2.14 7.27 -10.93
N LEU A 202 -1.40 8.37 -10.74
CA LEU A 202 -1.88 9.65 -10.26
C LEU A 202 -2.38 10.57 -11.39
N ASN A 203 -2.04 10.29 -12.65
CA ASN A 203 -2.47 11.06 -13.82
C ASN A 203 -3.94 10.78 -14.16
N ILE A 204 -4.84 11.28 -13.32
CA ILE A 204 -6.29 11.15 -13.44
C ILE A 204 -6.95 12.48 -13.11
N ASP A 205 -8.16 12.66 -13.63
CA ASP A 205 -9.02 13.75 -13.19
C ASP A 205 -9.69 13.39 -11.87
N VAL A 206 -9.69 14.34 -10.94
CA VAL A 206 -10.28 14.23 -9.62
C VAL A 206 -11.17 15.44 -9.35
N VAL A 207 -12.10 15.30 -8.41
CA VAL A 207 -12.93 16.42 -7.97
C VAL A 207 -12.34 17.02 -6.71
N ARG A 208 -12.03 18.32 -6.74
CA ARG A 208 -11.55 19.11 -5.60
C ARG A 208 -12.38 20.38 -5.54
N ASP A 209 -12.97 20.69 -4.39
CA ASP A 209 -13.84 21.87 -4.20
C ASP A 209 -14.87 22.05 -5.32
N HIS A 210 -15.58 20.97 -5.64
CA HIS A 210 -16.59 20.89 -6.70
C HIS A 210 -16.09 21.17 -8.12
N THR A 211 -14.77 21.17 -8.33
CA THR A 211 -14.13 21.38 -9.63
C THR A 211 -13.38 20.13 -10.06
N THR A 212 -13.56 19.73 -11.33
CA THR A 212 -12.75 18.67 -11.94
C THR A 212 -11.39 19.23 -12.35
N ILE A 213 -10.32 18.61 -11.87
CA ILE A 213 -8.93 18.98 -12.18
C ILE A 213 -8.08 17.72 -12.28
N ASN A 214 -7.08 17.73 -13.17
CA ASN A 214 -6.08 16.67 -13.16
C ASN A 214 -5.31 16.67 -11.83
N GLN A 215 -5.19 15.52 -11.17
CA GLN A 215 -4.57 15.43 -9.86
C GLN A 215 -3.10 15.85 -9.87
N LEU A 216 -2.33 15.56 -10.92
CA LEU A 216 -0.94 16.05 -11.01
C LEU A 216 -0.91 17.57 -11.13
N ALA A 217 -1.86 18.19 -11.84
CA ALA A 217 -1.99 19.64 -11.91
C ALA A 217 -2.37 20.24 -10.55
N TYR A 218 -3.27 19.58 -9.81
CA TYR A 218 -3.60 19.94 -8.44
C TYR A 218 -2.36 19.89 -7.54
N LEU A 219 -1.58 18.80 -7.58
CA LEU A 219 -0.36 18.68 -6.78
C LEU A 219 0.69 19.74 -7.15
N GLN A 220 0.87 20.06 -8.44
CA GLN A 220 1.79 21.12 -8.89
C GLN A 220 1.35 22.50 -8.39
N SER A 221 0.07 22.84 -8.52
CA SER A 221 -0.47 24.15 -8.11
C SER A 221 -0.42 24.39 -6.59
N HIS A 222 -0.43 23.32 -5.80
CA HIS A 222 -0.31 23.36 -4.33
C HIS A 222 1.13 23.21 -3.84
N GLY A 223 2.11 23.19 -4.76
CA GLY A 223 3.52 23.09 -4.40
C GLY A 223 3.94 21.72 -3.85
N LEU A 224 3.18 20.65 -4.09
CA LEU A 224 3.50 19.30 -3.60
C LEU A 224 4.44 18.53 -4.54
N ILE A 225 4.52 18.91 -5.80
CA ILE A 225 5.45 18.34 -6.78
C ILE A 225 5.98 19.45 -7.67
N HIS A 226 7.25 19.38 -8.05
CA HIS A 226 7.82 20.30 -9.03
C HIS A 226 7.03 20.24 -10.35
N SER A 227 7.00 21.35 -11.07
CA SER A 227 6.24 21.43 -12.32
C SER A 227 6.90 20.66 -13.45
N PHE A 228 6.10 19.89 -14.20
CA PHE A 228 6.51 19.20 -15.42
C PHE A 228 5.35 19.16 -16.43
N SER A 229 5.60 18.58 -17.62
CA SER A 229 4.57 18.37 -18.64
C SER A 229 3.71 17.14 -18.32
N ILE A 230 2.50 17.38 -17.80
CA ILE A 230 1.55 16.31 -17.45
C ILE A 230 1.14 15.50 -18.68
N ASP A 231 1.01 16.14 -19.85
CA ASP A 231 0.64 15.48 -21.11
C ASP A 231 1.69 14.47 -21.60
N GLN A 232 2.93 14.60 -21.13
CA GLN A 232 4.01 13.64 -21.44
C GLN A 232 4.10 12.50 -20.42
N THR A 233 3.29 12.53 -19.36
CA THR A 233 3.25 11.50 -18.35
C THR A 233 2.21 10.46 -18.75
N ALA A 234 2.62 9.21 -18.93
CA ALA A 234 1.70 8.13 -19.27
C ALA A 234 0.57 8.04 -18.23
N ARG A 235 -0.62 7.61 -18.64
CA ARG A 235 -1.75 7.31 -17.76
C ARG A 235 -1.94 5.80 -17.70
N LEU A 236 -2.16 5.23 -16.51
CA LEU A 236 -2.62 3.84 -16.41
C LEU A 236 -4.07 3.75 -16.89
N PRO A 237 -4.51 2.65 -17.53
CA PRO A 237 -5.93 2.45 -17.83
C PRO A 237 -6.80 2.45 -16.58
N ASP A 238 -8.00 3.02 -16.67
CA ASP A 238 -9.03 2.88 -15.63
C ASP A 238 -9.82 1.60 -15.85
N TYR A 239 -9.55 0.58 -15.04
CA TYR A 239 -10.25 -0.71 -15.07
C TYR A 239 -11.74 -0.62 -14.70
N ARG A 240 -12.22 0.54 -14.24
CA ARG A 240 -13.64 0.83 -13.98
C ARG A 240 -14.32 1.49 -15.18
N SER A 241 -13.55 1.99 -16.16
CA SER A 241 -14.08 2.56 -17.39
C SER A 241 -14.44 1.42 -18.36
N PRO A 242 -15.69 1.35 -18.86
CA PRO A 242 -16.07 0.35 -19.85
C PRO A 242 -15.45 0.62 -21.24
N ASP A 243 -14.90 1.82 -21.46
CA ASP A 243 -14.42 2.29 -22.75
C ASP A 243 -12.89 2.24 -22.92
N GLU A 244 -12.14 1.89 -21.87
CA GLU A 244 -10.68 1.76 -21.94
C GLU A 244 -10.28 0.29 -22.14
N SER A 245 -9.67 -0.03 -23.28
CA SER A 245 -9.15 -1.37 -23.56
C SER A 245 -7.82 -1.63 -22.84
N LEU A 246 -7.64 -2.85 -22.37
CA LEU A 246 -6.42 -3.39 -21.72
C LEU A 246 -5.14 -3.17 -22.53
#